data_AF-A0A920CC24-F1
#
_entry.id   AF-A0A920CC24-F1
#
_cell.length_a   1.000
_cell.length_b   1.000
_cell.length_c   1.000
_cell.angle_alpha   90.00
_cell.angle_beta   90.00
_cell.angle_gamma   90.00
#
_symmetry.space_group_name_H-M   'P 1'
#
loop_
_entity.id
_entity.type
_entity.pdbx_description
1 polymer ?
#
loop_
_entity_poly.entity_id
_entity_poly.type
_entity_poly.pdbx_seq_one_letter_code
_entity_poly.pdbx_strand_id
1 'polypeptide(L)'
;MKVLFRTIVTLLLLAVIACGLVIWYISPDQKLDLSYRDIDVKAKAVQMLKTRKPEITLSGSELNELAKKELLKHLGDIPRQITVTGAEFHFSGQEVTADINGKYEDLIPFGAKLKFYMQANGSTLELQHESTQIKAIKIPASQLNLGTITVQLKDHLPDMLTVDHIEFLPDGAKLTFKLDWLSLPSLLLK
;
A
#
# COMPACT_ATOMS: atom_id res chain seq x y z
N MET A 1 -52.65 17.77 18.45
CA MET A 1 -51.75 16.59 18.45
C MET A 1 -51.31 16.12 17.06
N LYS A 2 -52.18 15.99 16.04
CA LYS A 2 -51.81 15.48 14.70
C LYS A 2 -50.73 16.30 13.96
N VAL A 3 -50.71 17.63 14.14
CA VAL A 3 -49.75 18.53 13.47
C VAL A 3 -48.36 18.46 14.10
N LEU A 4 -48.29 18.36 15.43
CA LEU A 4 -47.05 18.20 16.19
C LEU A 4 -46.39 16.84 15.90
N PHE A 5 -47.21 15.79 15.76
CA PHE A 5 -46.73 14.47 15.37
C PHE A 5 -46.20 14.46 13.93
N ARG A 6 -46.89 15.14 12.99
CA ARG A 6 -46.39 15.31 11.62
C ARG A 6 -45.06 16.05 11.58
N THR A 7 -44.88 17.15 12.33
CA THR A 7 -43.60 17.87 12.35
C THR A 7 -42.48 17.05 12.95
N ILE A 8 -42.72 16.31 14.05
CA ILE A 8 -41.71 15.43 14.65
C ILE A 8 -41.31 14.32 13.68
N VAL A 9 -42.28 13.66 13.03
CA VAL A 9 -42.00 12.59 12.05
C VAL A 9 -41.24 13.14 10.86
N THR A 10 -41.61 14.31 10.33
CA THR A 10 -40.89 14.95 9.24
C THR A 10 -39.45 15.30 9.64
N LEU A 11 -39.23 15.81 10.85
CA LEU A 11 -37.89 16.16 11.35
C LEU A 11 -37.02 14.91 11.52
N LEU A 12 -37.60 13.81 12.03
CA LEU A 12 -36.91 12.53 12.19
C LEU A 12 -36.55 11.93 10.83
N LEU A 13 -37.45 12.02 9.85
CA LEU A 13 -37.19 11.59 8.47
C LEU A 13 -36.05 12.41 7.84
N LEU A 14 -36.04 13.73 8.08
CA LEU A 14 -34.99 14.62 7.60
C LEU A 14 -33.63 14.29 8.23
N ALA A 15 -33.61 13.96 9.52
CA ALA A 15 -32.41 13.53 10.22
C ALA A 15 -31.84 12.22 9.65
N VAL A 16 -32.71 11.24 9.37
CA VAL A 16 -32.29 9.96 8.76
C VAL A 16 -31.73 10.18 7.35
N ILE A 17 -32.36 11.03 6.55
CA ILE A 17 -31.88 11.37 5.20
C ILE A 17 -30.53 12.11 5.28
N ALA A 18 -30.39 13.06 6.20
CA ALA A 18 -29.15 13.79 6.42
C ALA A 18 -28.01 12.84 6.84
N CYS A 19 -28.25 11.91 7.77
CA CYS A 19 -27.29 10.89 8.14
C CYS A 19 -26.92 9.98 6.96
N GLY A 20 -27.89 9.54 6.16
CA GLY A 20 -27.64 8.74 4.96
C GLY A 20 -26.78 9.46 3.93
N LEU A 21 -27.02 10.76 3.70
CA LEU A 21 -26.22 11.57 2.80
C LEU A 21 -24.80 11.79 3.30
N VAL A 22 -24.59 11.97 4.61
CA VAL A 22 -23.25 12.08 5.19
C VAL A 22 -22.48 10.76 5.03
N ILE A 23 -23.11 9.62 5.30
CA ILE A 23 -22.48 8.29 5.14
C ILE A 23 -22.14 8.04 3.66
N TRP A 24 -23.05 8.39 2.75
CA TRP A 24 -22.80 8.27 1.31
C TRP A 24 -21.68 9.22 0.85
N TYR A 25 -21.63 10.44 1.38
CA TYR A 25 -20.58 11.41 1.09
C TYR A 25 -19.21 11.00 1.67
N ILE A 26 -19.12 10.10 2.64
CA ILE A 26 -17.82 9.57 3.16
C ILE A 26 -17.45 8.23 2.48
N SER A 27 -18.38 7.58 1.79
CA SER A 27 -18.14 6.28 1.14
C SER A 27 -17.17 6.37 -0.06
N PRO A 28 -16.19 5.46 -0.20
CA PRO A 28 -15.12 5.57 -1.21
C PRO A 28 -15.64 5.47 -2.65
N ASP A 29 -15.11 6.32 -3.53
CA ASP A 29 -15.53 6.41 -4.94
C ASP A 29 -15.05 5.21 -5.80
N GLN A 30 -14.04 4.47 -5.35
CA GLN A 30 -13.55 3.25 -6.01
C GLN A 30 -13.62 2.05 -5.07
N LYS A 31 -14.07 0.89 -5.59
CA LYS A 31 -14.00 -0.39 -4.88
C LYS A 31 -12.59 -0.97 -5.05
N LEU A 32 -11.72 -0.66 -4.10
CA LEU A 32 -10.39 -1.26 -3.98
C LEU A 32 -10.49 -2.56 -3.16
N ASP A 33 -9.67 -3.56 -3.50
CA ASP A 33 -9.59 -4.85 -2.81
C ASP A 33 -8.15 -5.08 -2.30
N LEU A 34 -8.03 -5.84 -1.22
CA LEU A 34 -6.78 -6.27 -0.59
C LEU A 34 -6.24 -7.59 -1.16
N SER A 35 -6.99 -8.26 -2.04
CA SER A 35 -6.51 -9.45 -2.74
C SER A 35 -5.20 -9.15 -3.46
N TYR A 36 -4.21 -10.03 -3.28
CA TYR A 36 -2.94 -9.96 -3.98
C TYR A 36 -2.62 -11.28 -4.69
N ARG A 37 -1.89 -11.21 -5.80
CA ARG A 37 -1.35 -12.37 -6.50
C ARG A 37 0.08 -12.60 -6.03
N ASP A 38 0.40 -13.82 -5.59
CA ASP A 38 1.79 -14.17 -5.28
C ASP A 38 2.64 -14.02 -6.54
N ILE A 39 3.57 -13.07 -6.50
CA ILE A 39 4.59 -12.91 -7.53
C ILE A 39 5.72 -13.84 -7.16
N ASP A 40 6.07 -14.71 -8.10
CA ASP A 40 7.19 -15.61 -7.94
C ASP A 40 8.51 -14.88 -8.19
N VAL A 41 8.87 -13.98 -7.26
CA VAL A 41 10.15 -13.26 -7.24
C VAL A 41 11.30 -14.26 -7.26
N LYS A 42 11.11 -15.47 -6.69
CA LYS A 42 12.07 -16.58 -6.72
C LYS A 42 12.26 -17.13 -8.14
N ALA A 43 11.19 -17.36 -8.90
CA ALA A 43 11.30 -17.79 -10.29
C ALA A 43 12.06 -16.77 -11.15
N LYS A 44 11.82 -15.45 -10.95
CA LYS A 44 12.56 -14.39 -11.66
C LYS A 44 14.04 -14.36 -11.26
N ALA A 45 14.35 -14.51 -9.97
CA ALA A 45 15.72 -14.66 -9.48
C ALA A 45 16.45 -15.86 -10.12
N VAL A 46 15.78 -17.02 -10.24
CA VAL A 46 16.35 -18.20 -10.92
C VAL A 46 16.56 -17.92 -12.41
N GLN A 47 15.66 -17.19 -13.05
CA GLN A 47 15.80 -16.79 -14.45
C GLN A 47 17.02 -15.86 -14.66
N MET A 48 17.34 -14.99 -13.69
CA MET A 48 18.55 -14.16 -13.71
C MET A 48 19.84 -14.96 -13.57
N LEU A 49 19.84 -15.98 -12.72
CA LEU A 49 20.97 -16.92 -12.62
C LEU A 49 21.21 -17.60 -13.97
N LYS A 50 20.14 -17.94 -14.70
CA LYS A 50 20.23 -18.51 -16.05
C LYS A 50 20.70 -17.50 -17.11
N THR A 51 20.27 -16.25 -17.04
CA THR A 51 20.63 -15.20 -18.02
C THR A 51 21.93 -14.47 -17.69
N ARG A 52 22.57 -14.75 -16.54
CA ARG A 52 23.80 -14.10 -16.02
C ARG A 52 23.69 -12.58 -15.88
N LYS A 53 22.48 -12.04 -15.77
CA LYS A 53 22.23 -10.61 -15.56
C LYS A 53 21.61 -10.43 -14.18
N PRO A 54 22.33 -9.88 -13.19
CA PRO A 54 21.85 -9.77 -11.83
C PRO A 54 20.94 -8.54 -11.68
N GLU A 55 19.86 -8.47 -12.47
CA GLU A 55 18.96 -7.32 -12.52
C GLU A 55 17.50 -7.77 -12.70
N ILE A 56 16.63 -7.44 -11.73
CA ILE A 56 15.17 -7.63 -11.81
C ILE A 56 14.53 -6.29 -12.16
N THR A 57 13.70 -6.27 -13.19
CA THR A 57 12.73 -5.19 -13.37
C THR A 57 11.38 -5.64 -12.85
N LEU A 58 10.84 -4.87 -11.90
CA LEU A 58 9.49 -5.02 -11.38
C LEU A 58 8.62 -3.93 -12.01
N SER A 59 7.50 -4.32 -12.62
CA SER A 59 6.50 -3.36 -13.09
C SER A 59 5.74 -2.74 -11.91
N GLY A 60 5.08 -1.60 -12.12
CA GLY A 60 4.22 -0.97 -11.12
C GLY A 60 3.14 -1.92 -10.60
N SER A 61 2.56 -2.75 -11.48
CA SER A 61 1.63 -3.81 -11.09
C SER A 61 2.28 -4.86 -10.19
N GLU A 62 3.53 -5.24 -10.45
CA GLU A 62 4.24 -6.22 -9.61
C GLU A 62 4.59 -5.64 -8.24
N LEU A 63 4.97 -4.36 -8.19
CA LEU A 63 5.22 -3.64 -6.94
C LEU A 63 3.93 -3.46 -6.13
N ASN A 64 2.80 -3.25 -6.78
CA ASN A 64 1.49 -3.14 -6.12
C ASN A 64 1.14 -4.42 -5.35
N GLU A 65 1.28 -5.59 -5.97
CA GLU A 65 1.01 -6.87 -5.31
C GLU A 65 1.95 -7.11 -4.12
N LEU A 66 3.24 -6.76 -4.27
CA LEU A 66 4.21 -6.86 -3.18
C LEU A 66 3.87 -5.91 -2.02
N ALA A 67 3.46 -4.67 -2.33
CA ALA A 67 3.04 -3.70 -1.33
C ALA A 67 1.77 -4.12 -0.60
N LYS A 68 0.78 -4.71 -1.30
CA LYS A 68 -0.42 -5.31 -0.66
C LYS A 68 -0.04 -6.45 0.28
N LYS A 69 0.87 -7.33 -0.15
CA LYS A 69 1.38 -8.42 0.70
C LYS A 69 2.04 -7.90 1.96
N GLU A 70 2.81 -6.83 1.86
CA GLU A 70 3.49 -6.24 3.02
C GLU A 70 2.51 -5.53 3.95
N LEU A 71 1.55 -4.78 3.39
CA LEU A 71 0.46 -4.18 4.15
C LEU A 71 -0.31 -5.24 4.95
N LEU A 72 -0.58 -6.41 4.36
CA LEU A 72 -1.27 -7.52 5.04
C LEU A 72 -0.49 -8.05 6.26
N LYS A 73 0.84 -8.09 6.20
CA LYS A 73 1.67 -8.48 7.35
C LYS A 73 1.61 -7.44 8.48
N HIS A 74 1.53 -6.17 8.10
CA HIS A 74 1.51 -5.03 9.02
C HIS A 74 0.09 -4.57 9.41
N LEU A 75 -0.96 -5.26 8.99
CA LEU A 75 -2.33 -4.95 9.43
C LEU A 75 -2.48 -5.03 10.96
N GLY A 76 -1.67 -5.87 11.62
CA GLY A 76 -1.65 -5.97 13.08
C GLY A 76 -1.09 -4.73 13.79
N ASP A 77 -0.32 -3.91 13.09
CA ASP A 77 0.28 -2.67 13.62
C ASP A 77 -0.67 -1.47 13.48
N ILE A 78 -1.74 -1.62 12.70
CA ILE A 78 -2.76 -0.59 12.50
C ILE A 78 -3.66 -0.50 13.74
N PRO A 79 -4.07 0.71 14.17
CA PRO A 79 -5.00 0.87 15.29
C PRO A 79 -6.27 0.04 15.09
N ARG A 80 -6.74 -0.64 16.14
CA ARG A 80 -7.92 -1.53 16.09
C ARG A 80 -9.21 -0.85 15.62
N GLN A 81 -9.27 0.49 15.71
CA GLN A 81 -10.39 1.27 15.22
C GLN A 81 -10.41 1.37 13.68
N ILE A 82 -9.32 1.03 13.00
CA ILE A 82 -9.18 1.14 11.56
C ILE A 82 -9.07 -0.25 10.95
N THR A 83 -10.08 -0.62 10.16
CA THR A 83 -10.07 -1.84 9.37
C THR A 83 -9.78 -1.47 7.93
N VAL A 84 -8.62 -1.87 7.40
CA VAL A 84 -8.33 -1.71 5.97
C VAL A 84 -9.10 -2.77 5.19
N THR A 85 -9.83 -2.35 4.15
CA THR A 85 -10.64 -3.22 3.28
C THR A 85 -10.12 -3.31 1.85
N GLY A 86 -9.32 -2.34 1.43
CA GLY A 86 -8.78 -2.26 0.07
C GLY A 86 -7.51 -1.41 0.03
N ALA A 87 -6.57 -1.75 -0.84
CA ALA A 87 -5.39 -0.95 -1.09
C ALA A 87 -4.97 -1.06 -2.55
N GLU A 88 -4.47 0.02 -3.12
CA GLU A 88 -3.81 0.05 -4.43
C GLU A 88 -2.64 1.03 -4.37
N PHE A 89 -1.51 0.61 -4.90
CA PHE A 89 -0.26 1.35 -4.88
C PHE A 89 0.16 1.69 -6.30
N HIS A 90 0.28 3.00 -6.56
CA HIS A 90 0.73 3.54 -7.82
C HIS A 90 2.15 4.06 -7.66
N PHE A 91 3.10 3.46 -8.37
CA PHE A 91 4.51 3.82 -8.35
C PHE A 91 4.83 4.68 -9.57
N SER A 92 5.42 5.86 -9.36
CA SER A 92 5.87 6.73 -10.44
C SER A 92 7.22 7.34 -10.10
N GLY A 93 8.29 6.76 -10.64
CA GLY A 93 9.64 7.13 -10.27
C GLY A 93 9.86 6.99 -8.77
N GLN A 94 10.27 8.06 -8.11
CA GLN A 94 10.52 8.12 -6.67
C GLN A 94 9.25 8.42 -5.85
N GLU A 95 8.09 8.57 -6.46
CA GLU A 95 6.84 8.80 -5.73
C GLU A 95 6.00 7.53 -5.71
N VAL A 96 5.38 7.24 -4.58
CA VAL A 96 4.34 6.22 -4.47
C VAL A 96 3.07 6.83 -3.89
N THR A 97 1.96 6.59 -4.57
CA THR A 97 0.62 6.94 -4.10
C THR A 97 -0.09 5.68 -3.66
N ALA A 98 -0.46 5.60 -2.38
CA ALA A 98 -1.26 4.52 -1.82
C ALA A 98 -2.72 4.97 -1.67
N ASP A 99 -3.61 4.39 -2.46
CA ASP A 99 -5.04 4.55 -2.36
C ASP A 99 -5.60 3.44 -1.45
N ILE A 100 -6.06 3.83 -0.26
CA ILE A 100 -6.51 2.94 0.80
C ILE A 100 -8.01 3.13 1.02
N ASN A 101 -8.74 2.02 1.05
CA ASN A 101 -10.10 1.97 1.56
C ASN A 101 -10.10 1.27 2.90
N GLY A 102 -10.83 1.83 3.86
CA GLY A 102 -11.02 1.20 5.15
C GLY A 102 -12.35 1.55 5.79
N LYS A 103 -12.51 1.12 7.03
CA LYS A 103 -13.63 1.42 7.89
C LYS A 103 -13.13 1.87 9.25
N TYR A 104 -13.73 2.92 9.78
CA TYR A 104 -13.55 3.33 11.16
C TYR A 104 -14.59 2.65 12.04
N GLU A 105 -14.13 1.98 13.11
CA GLU A 105 -14.91 1.12 14.02
C GLU A 105 -15.84 0.15 13.28
N ASP A 106 -15.37 -0.41 12.15
CA ASP A 106 -16.10 -1.30 11.22
C ASP A 106 -17.42 -0.75 10.64
N LEU A 107 -17.79 0.49 10.96
CA LEU A 107 -19.06 1.10 10.58
C LEU A 107 -18.91 2.17 9.52
N ILE A 108 -17.91 3.04 9.64
CA ILE A 108 -17.80 4.25 8.81
C ILE A 108 -16.78 3.99 7.70
N PRO A 109 -17.21 3.70 6.46
CA PRO A 109 -16.28 3.50 5.35
C PRO A 109 -15.56 4.81 5.05
N PHE A 110 -14.26 4.76 4.80
CA PHE A 110 -13.46 5.90 4.39
C PHE A 110 -12.51 5.52 3.26
N GLY A 111 -12.16 6.51 2.44
CA GLY A 111 -11.10 6.42 1.44
C GLY A 111 -10.01 7.44 1.75
N ALA A 112 -8.76 6.99 1.75
CA ALA A 112 -7.58 7.79 2.01
C ALA A 112 -6.56 7.60 0.88
N LYS A 113 -5.99 8.70 0.40
CA LYS A 113 -4.89 8.72 -0.54
C LYS A 113 -3.65 9.22 0.18
N LEU A 114 -2.66 8.36 0.34
CA LEU A 114 -1.38 8.69 0.95
C LEU A 114 -0.34 8.85 -0.13
N LYS A 115 0.50 9.87 -0.03
CA LYS A 115 1.66 10.06 -0.89
C LYS A 115 2.92 9.90 -0.08
N PHE A 116 3.85 9.14 -0.64
CA PHE A 116 5.18 8.93 -0.06
C PHE A 116 6.25 9.18 -1.11
N TYR A 117 7.37 9.72 -0.63
CA TYR A 117 8.61 9.80 -1.38
C TYR A 117 9.49 8.60 -1.03
N MET A 118 9.97 7.90 -2.05
CA MET A 118 10.82 6.72 -1.95
C MET A 118 12.29 7.11 -2.08
N GLN A 119 13.08 6.66 -1.12
CA GLN A 119 14.52 6.80 -1.14
C GLN A 119 15.18 5.44 -0.91
N ALA A 120 16.12 5.10 -1.78
CA ALA A 120 16.91 3.89 -1.62
C ALA A 120 18.15 4.18 -0.77
N ASN A 121 18.35 3.38 0.28
CA ASN A 121 19.52 3.42 1.14
C ASN A 121 20.14 2.01 1.20
N GLY A 122 20.94 1.68 0.18
CA GLY A 122 21.48 0.33 -0.02
C GLY A 122 20.38 -0.71 -0.29
N SER A 123 20.24 -1.69 0.60
CA SER A 123 19.20 -2.73 0.52
C SER A 123 17.87 -2.35 1.20
N THR A 124 17.79 -1.13 1.70
CA THR A 124 16.66 -0.62 2.46
C THR A 124 15.91 0.42 1.62
N LEU A 125 14.59 0.25 1.51
CA LEU A 125 13.71 1.24 0.91
C LEU A 125 13.07 2.07 2.02
N GLU A 126 13.34 3.36 2.01
CA GLU A 126 12.76 4.33 2.95
C GLU A 126 11.60 5.06 2.25
N LEU A 127 10.42 5.01 2.86
CA LEU A 127 9.20 5.67 2.40
C LEU A 127 8.91 6.83 3.35
N GLN A 128 9.14 8.05 2.88
CA GLN A 128 8.86 9.27 3.63
C GLN A 128 7.44 9.73 3.34
N HIS A 129 6.61 9.85 4.38
CA HIS A 129 5.25 10.33 4.24
C HIS A 129 5.22 11.82 3.91
N GLU A 130 4.58 12.20 2.80
CA GLU A 130 4.47 13.60 2.38
C GLU A 130 3.09 14.19 2.69
N SER A 131 2.04 13.44 2.37
CA SER A 131 0.67 13.92 2.54
C SER A 131 -0.33 12.79 2.63
N THR A 132 -1.42 13.03 3.35
CA THR A 132 -2.60 12.16 3.34
C THR A 132 -3.80 13.00 2.96
N GLN A 133 -4.62 12.47 2.05
CA GLN A 133 -5.87 13.09 1.65
C GLN A 133 -7.01 12.13 1.93
N ILE A 134 -7.94 12.53 2.80
CA ILE A 134 -9.18 11.79 3.07
C ILE A 134 -10.29 12.53 2.36
N LYS A 135 -10.74 12.00 1.21
CA LYS A 135 -11.66 12.68 0.29
C LYS A 135 -11.24 14.12 -0.06
N ALA A 136 -11.99 15.12 0.40
CA ALA A 136 -11.74 16.54 0.14
C ALA A 136 -10.78 17.18 1.17
N ILE A 137 -10.49 16.49 2.28
CA ILE A 137 -9.66 17.00 3.36
C ILE A 137 -8.22 16.56 3.11
N LYS A 138 -7.33 17.53 2.91
CA LYS A 138 -5.89 17.30 2.86
C LYS A 138 -5.30 17.48 4.26
N ILE A 139 -4.69 16.42 4.77
CA ILE A 139 -4.02 16.36 6.05
C ILE A 139 -2.50 16.35 5.76
N PRO A 140 -1.77 17.43 6.09
CA PRO A 140 -0.31 17.46 5.91
C PRO A 140 0.37 16.43 6.82
N ALA A 141 1.52 15.89 6.38
CA ALA A 141 2.27 14.88 7.12
C ALA A 141 2.59 15.28 8.56
N SER A 142 2.80 16.57 8.83
CA SER A 142 3.07 17.11 10.16
C SER A 142 1.97 16.86 11.19
N GLN A 143 0.74 16.59 10.75
CA GLN A 143 -0.39 16.27 11.63
C GLN A 143 -0.58 14.77 11.85
N LEU A 144 -0.21 13.94 10.87
CA LEU A 144 -0.41 12.48 10.90
C LEU A 144 0.82 11.71 11.39
N ASN A 145 2.01 12.31 11.34
CA ASN A 145 3.30 11.76 11.83
C ASN A 145 3.41 10.24 11.65
N LEU A 146 3.15 9.76 10.42
CA LEU A 146 3.28 8.34 10.07
C LEU A 146 4.74 7.87 10.09
N GLY A 147 5.69 8.80 10.24
CA GLY A 147 7.12 8.52 10.25
C GLY A 147 7.65 8.09 8.89
N THR A 148 8.89 7.63 8.89
CA THR A 148 9.50 6.97 7.73
C THR A 148 9.20 5.48 7.82
N ILE A 149 8.52 4.93 6.83
CA ILE A 149 8.30 3.48 6.75
C ILE A 149 9.54 2.87 6.09
N THR A 150 10.17 1.92 6.77
CA THR A 150 11.39 1.27 6.30
C THR A 150 11.07 -0.15 5.88
N VAL A 151 11.29 -0.47 4.60
CA VAL A 151 11.08 -1.81 4.04
C VAL A 151 12.42 -2.44 3.72
N GLN A 152 12.72 -3.57 4.33
CA GLN A 152 13.92 -4.35 4.04
C GLN A 152 13.66 -5.29 2.87
N LEU A 153 14.22 -4.98 1.71
CA LEU A 153 14.04 -5.81 0.50
C LEU A 153 14.61 -7.22 0.68
N LYS A 154 15.62 -7.38 1.55
CA LYS A 154 16.25 -8.67 1.88
C LYS A 154 15.24 -9.71 2.38
N ASP A 155 14.22 -9.30 3.14
CA ASP A 155 13.21 -10.22 3.69
C ASP A 155 12.33 -10.87 2.61
N HIS A 156 12.33 -10.31 1.40
CA HIS A 156 11.57 -10.78 0.25
C HIS A 156 12.43 -11.49 -0.79
N LEU A 157 13.75 -11.52 -0.60
CA LEU A 157 14.72 -12.08 -1.53
C LEU A 157 15.33 -13.35 -0.94
N PRO A 158 15.78 -14.29 -1.79
CA PRO A 158 16.63 -15.38 -1.36
C PRO A 158 17.89 -14.85 -0.65
N ASP A 159 18.36 -15.52 0.41
CA ASP A 159 19.49 -15.09 1.26
C ASP A 159 20.78 -14.72 0.50
N MET A 160 20.94 -15.21 -0.72
CA MET A 160 22.11 -15.00 -1.58
C MET A 160 22.05 -13.74 -2.45
N LEU A 161 20.89 -13.12 -2.54
CA LEU A 161 20.66 -11.95 -3.37
C LEU A 161 20.65 -10.71 -2.48
N THR A 162 21.74 -9.95 -2.53
CA THR A 162 21.81 -8.65 -1.88
C THR A 162 21.50 -7.57 -2.90
N VAL A 163 20.51 -6.72 -2.61
CA VAL A 163 20.24 -5.53 -3.44
C VAL A 163 21.42 -4.58 -3.32
N ASP A 164 22.03 -4.27 -4.46
CA ASP A 164 23.14 -3.32 -4.57
C ASP A 164 22.64 -1.93 -4.96
N HIS A 165 21.73 -1.87 -5.91
CA HIS A 165 21.19 -0.62 -6.42
C HIS A 165 19.70 -0.75 -6.76
N ILE A 166 18.95 0.34 -6.53
CA ILE A 166 17.55 0.46 -6.88
C ILE A 166 17.43 1.68 -7.80
N GLU A 167 17.03 1.43 -9.04
CA GLU A 167 16.73 2.45 -10.02
C GLU A 167 15.20 2.58 -10.12
N PHE A 168 14.70 3.78 -9.81
CA PHE A 168 13.28 4.08 -9.89
C PHE A 168 12.89 4.43 -11.33
N LEU A 169 11.96 3.67 -11.90
CA LEU A 169 11.48 3.85 -13.27
C LEU A 169 10.12 4.57 -13.27
N PRO A 170 9.68 5.17 -14.39
CA PRO A 170 8.39 5.86 -14.47
C PRO A 170 7.17 5.00 -14.12
N ASP A 171 7.25 3.68 -14.33
CA ASP A 171 6.17 2.70 -14.08
C ASP A 171 6.71 1.44 -13.38
N GLY A 172 7.63 1.61 -12.44
CA GLY A 172 8.20 0.47 -11.71
C GLY A 172 9.55 0.75 -11.06
N ALA A 173 10.28 -0.32 -10.77
CA ALA A 173 11.62 -0.23 -10.22
C ALA A 173 12.50 -1.33 -10.79
N LYS A 174 13.76 -0.99 -11.03
CA LYS A 174 14.80 -1.93 -11.41
C LYS A 174 15.72 -2.15 -10.21
N LEU A 175 15.82 -3.39 -9.79
CA LEU A 175 16.67 -3.84 -8.70
C LEU A 175 17.92 -4.48 -9.33
N THR A 176 19.10 -4.02 -8.94
CA THR A 176 20.38 -4.62 -9.29
C THR A 176 20.93 -5.36 -8.07
N PHE A 177 21.44 -6.56 -8.28
CA PHE A 177 21.89 -7.45 -7.21
C PHE A 177 23.39 -7.69 -7.28
N LYS A 178 24.00 -7.85 -6.10
CA LYS A 178 25.28 -8.52 -5.96
C LYS A 178 25.02 -9.98 -5.62
N LEU A 179 25.55 -10.88 -6.46
CA LEU A 179 25.52 -12.31 -6.20
C LEU A 179 26.63 -12.66 -5.21
N ASP A 180 26.26 -13.32 -4.12
CA ASP A 180 27.22 -14.06 -3.32
C ASP A 180 27.44 -15.46 -3.92
N TRP A 181 28.56 -15.62 -4.62
CA TRP A 181 28.93 -16.85 -5.32
C TRP A 181 29.10 -18.05 -4.38
N LEU A 182 29.34 -17.82 -3.09
CA LEU A 182 29.57 -18.88 -2.10
C LEU A 182 28.30 -19.67 -1.76
N SER A 183 27.13 -19.10 -1.99
CA SER A 183 25.86 -19.69 -1.55
C SER A 183 25.07 -20.44 -2.64
N LEU A 184 25.49 -20.33 -3.90
CA LEU A 184 24.85 -20.93 -5.09
C LEU A 184 24.47 -22.43 -5.00
N PRO A 185 25.23 -23.31 -4.32
CA PRO A 185 24.91 -24.74 -4.26
C PRO A 185 23.51 -25.04 -3.68
N SER A 186 22.97 -24.15 -2.85
CA SER A 186 21.68 -24.35 -2.18
C SER A 186 20.44 -24.26 -3.08
N LEU A 187 20.54 -23.63 -4.26
CA LEU A 187 19.43 -23.50 -5.23
C LEU A 187 19.36 -24.63 -6.26
N LEU A 188 20.46 -25.32 -6.54
CA LEU A 188 20.50 -26.41 -7.51
C LEU A 188 20.09 -27.76 -6.92
N LEU A 189 20.01 -27.85 -5.59
CA LEU A 189 19.75 -29.08 -4.85
C LEU A 189 18.32 -29.16 -4.26
N LYS A 190 17.41 -28.28 -4.68
CA LYS A 190 16.01 -28.30 -4.21
C LYS A 190 15.00 -28.30 -5.34
#